data_AF-D0LGK0-F1
#
_entry.id   AF-D0LGK0-F1
#
_cell.length_a   1.000
_cell.length_b   1.000
_cell.length_c   1.000
_cell.angle_alpha   90.00
_cell.angle_beta   90.00
_cell.angle_gamma   90.00
#
_symmetry.space_group_name_H-M   'P 1'
#
loop_
_entity.id
_entity.type
_entity.pdbx_description
1 polymer ?
#
loop_
_entity_poly.entity_id
_entity_poly.type
_entity_poly.pdbx_seq_one_letter_code
_entity_poly.pdbx_strand_id
1 'polypeptide(L)'
;MPSETYDQMLRYRLAVVTSDKRLQREIKRVTAATNARASFASSADVLDPSEETNLVVFDARDEAPAANHLAGLPRDLALAYIVDGDSLFERVSLLGDRRVESILAREERLDDSEFIVSATKSLGHDLFGLHKYFPWGVTVFSMTVKSYAEKSDGLDVIMAYAEASGMRGPVRDRIQLVSDELMMNALYHAPTDEQGKERYRDKTRKELAQLSEVSAVQVQYGCSGRYFGISVRDNFGSLTREKIVDYLTRIRQGVGAQIESKTTGAGLGIVSVAQSVSKLVFNIVPGVSCEVIALFEVDLISRGKVGARSVHVFVDPAGDLVSRSGIRPPAPAGDDDATEHAFATEPAAPSGLPLPWLVVGLLASVLSALAIAYLFTRDAAPAERPHISVIAQPADATIEINGSPIDGSGAFDLPEADSYVITVEKDGFAPWNQTFSADELRGELRMFVTLPPNE
;
A
#
# COMPACT_ATOMS: atom_id res chain seq x y z
N MET A 1 -17.82 -32.62 20.73
CA MET A 1 -18.68 -31.42 20.77
C MET A 1 -17.87 -30.27 21.40
N PRO A 2 -17.25 -29.30 20.69
CA PRO A 2 -17.30 -28.90 19.26
C PRO A 2 -15.93 -28.89 18.54
N SER A 3 -14.87 -29.51 19.10
CA SER A 3 -13.49 -29.36 18.56
C SER A 3 -13.30 -29.87 17.12
N GLU A 4 -13.89 -31.01 16.76
CA GLU A 4 -13.75 -31.58 15.41
C GLU A 4 -14.40 -30.71 14.31
N THR A 5 -15.48 -29.99 14.63
CA THR A 5 -16.17 -29.13 13.64
C THR A 5 -15.42 -27.81 13.44
N TYR A 6 -14.85 -27.22 14.51
CA TYR A 6 -13.89 -26.13 14.38
C TYR A 6 -12.62 -26.58 13.66
N ASP A 7 -12.24 -27.86 13.81
CA ASP A 7 -11.10 -28.47 13.14
C ASP A 7 -11.27 -28.64 11.63
N GLN A 8 -12.48 -28.45 11.10
CA GLN A 8 -12.75 -28.43 9.66
C GLN A 8 -12.88 -27.01 9.06
N MET A 9 -13.03 -25.97 9.88
CA MET A 9 -13.28 -24.59 9.36
C MET A 9 -12.03 -23.82 8.95
N LEU A 10 -10.88 -24.08 9.58
CA LEU A 10 -9.62 -23.37 9.30
C LEU A 10 -8.72 -24.29 8.47
N ARG A 11 -8.34 -23.80 7.29
CA ARG A 11 -7.66 -24.61 6.27
C ARG A 11 -6.17 -24.83 6.58
N TYR A 12 -5.52 -23.81 7.14
CA TYR A 12 -4.07 -23.78 7.24
C TYR A 12 -3.58 -24.01 8.68
N ARG A 13 -2.33 -24.45 8.79
CA ARG A 13 -1.63 -24.64 10.07
C ARG A 13 -0.39 -23.77 10.11
N LEU A 14 -0.28 -22.99 11.18
CA LEU A 14 0.80 -22.05 11.46
C LEU A 14 1.44 -22.46 12.79
N ALA A 15 2.77 -22.56 12.83
CA ALA A 15 3.49 -22.77 14.09
C ALA A 15 4.27 -21.51 14.47
N VAL A 16 4.17 -21.10 15.73
CA VAL A 16 4.92 -19.95 16.26
C VAL A 16 5.94 -20.44 17.26
N VAL A 17 7.21 -20.19 16.99
CA VAL A 17 8.32 -20.50 17.90
C VAL A 17 8.70 -19.23 18.65
N THR A 18 8.25 -19.13 19.90
CA THR A 18 8.55 -17.99 20.79
C THR A 18 8.39 -18.37 22.26
N SER A 19 9.31 -17.88 23.10
CA SER A 19 9.19 -17.91 24.55
C SER A 19 8.33 -16.75 25.11
N ASP A 20 8.07 -15.71 24.31
CA ASP A 20 7.35 -14.49 24.71
C ASP A 20 5.83 -14.71 24.76
N LYS A 21 5.29 -14.82 25.99
CA LYS A 21 3.85 -14.99 26.24
C LYS A 21 2.98 -13.81 25.78
N ARG A 22 3.55 -12.61 25.64
CA ARG A 22 2.83 -11.47 25.05
C ARG A 22 2.70 -11.67 23.55
N LEU A 23 3.78 -12.06 22.87
CA LEU A 23 3.75 -12.36 21.43
C LEU A 23 2.79 -13.51 21.11
N GLN A 24 2.81 -14.58 21.91
CA GLN A 24 1.87 -15.69 21.76
C GLN A 24 0.41 -15.21 21.78
N ARG A 25 0.07 -14.30 22.70
CA ARG A 25 -1.28 -13.72 22.81
C ARG A 25 -1.62 -12.74 21.68
N GLU A 26 -0.64 -11.97 21.20
CA GLU A 26 -0.81 -11.09 20.03
C GLU A 26 -1.12 -11.93 18.78
N ILE A 27 -0.24 -12.88 18.41
CA ILE A 27 -0.45 -13.72 17.22
C ILE A 27 -1.72 -14.55 17.33
N LYS A 28 -1.99 -15.18 18.49
CA LYS A 28 -3.21 -15.99 18.68
C LYS A 28 -4.51 -15.22 18.38
N ARG A 29 -4.55 -13.92 18.66
CA ARG A 29 -5.74 -13.08 18.40
C ARG A 29 -5.99 -12.85 16.92
N VAL A 30 -4.92 -12.79 16.12
CA VAL A 30 -5.00 -12.45 14.69
C VAL A 30 -4.95 -13.67 13.77
N THR A 31 -4.52 -14.85 14.26
CA THR A 31 -4.37 -16.05 13.40
C THR A 31 -5.68 -16.48 12.73
N ALA A 32 -6.82 -16.37 13.41
CA ALA A 32 -8.09 -16.78 12.82
C ALA A 32 -8.45 -15.94 11.57
N ALA A 33 -7.97 -14.69 11.49
CA ALA A 33 -8.16 -13.82 10.32
C ALA A 33 -7.36 -14.28 9.09
N THR A 34 -6.38 -15.19 9.26
CA THR A 34 -5.56 -15.72 8.16
C THR A 34 -6.05 -17.09 7.69
N ASN A 35 -7.26 -17.52 8.11
CA ASN A 35 -7.80 -18.86 7.87
C ASN A 35 -6.87 -19.99 8.35
N ALA A 36 -6.11 -19.73 9.42
CA ALA A 36 -5.13 -20.66 9.98
C ALA A 36 -5.36 -20.95 11.46
N ARG A 37 -4.78 -22.05 11.93
CA ARG A 37 -4.62 -22.37 13.36
C ARG A 37 -3.19 -22.18 13.78
N ALA A 38 -2.97 -21.56 14.93
CA ALA A 38 -1.64 -21.39 15.51
C ALA A 38 -1.37 -22.45 16.57
N SER A 39 -0.29 -23.23 16.38
CA SER A 39 0.41 -23.94 17.45
C SER A 39 1.55 -23.06 18.00
N PHE A 40 1.91 -23.24 19.26
CA PHE A 40 2.95 -22.44 19.92
C PHE A 40 3.97 -23.34 20.57
N ALA A 41 5.24 -23.12 20.24
CA ALA A 41 6.39 -23.81 20.81
C ALA A 41 7.38 -22.80 21.40
N SER A 42 8.10 -23.19 22.45
CA SER A 42 9.17 -22.36 23.03
C SER A 42 10.53 -22.56 22.36
N SER A 43 10.71 -23.65 21.59
CA SER A 43 11.92 -23.95 20.81
C SER A 43 11.52 -24.58 19.48
N ALA A 44 12.39 -24.42 18.47
CA ALA A 44 12.26 -25.05 17.16
C ALA A 44 12.34 -26.59 17.25
N ASP A 45 13.00 -27.14 18.26
CA ASP A 45 13.18 -28.59 18.47
C ASP A 45 11.86 -29.33 18.71
N VAL A 46 10.83 -28.59 19.11
CA VAL A 46 9.51 -29.13 19.44
C VAL A 46 8.58 -29.17 18.21
N LEU A 47 9.01 -28.60 17.08
CA LEU A 47 8.26 -28.69 15.83
C LEU A 47 8.33 -30.13 15.33
N ASP A 48 7.18 -30.79 15.26
CA ASP A 48 7.06 -32.13 14.68
C ASP A 48 7.07 -32.01 13.14
N PRO A 49 8.10 -32.51 12.44
CA PRO A 49 8.15 -32.45 10.98
C PRO A 49 7.05 -33.29 10.30
N SER A 50 6.40 -34.19 11.04
CA SER A 50 5.28 -35.00 10.54
C SER A 50 3.92 -34.29 10.63
N GLU A 51 3.83 -33.20 11.40
CA GLU A 51 2.63 -32.35 11.38
C GLU A 51 2.62 -31.49 10.12
N GLU A 52 1.52 -31.55 9.37
CA GLU A 52 1.28 -30.70 8.21
C GLU A 52 1.27 -29.23 8.65
N THR A 53 2.38 -28.51 8.47
CA THR A 53 2.52 -27.09 8.82
C THR A 53 2.76 -26.32 7.53
N ASN A 54 2.05 -25.21 7.34
CA ASN A 54 2.13 -24.40 6.12
C ASN A 54 3.01 -23.15 6.31
N LEU A 55 3.04 -22.59 7.52
CA LEU A 55 3.86 -21.42 7.86
C LEU A 55 4.48 -21.58 9.25
N VAL A 56 5.78 -21.33 9.39
CA VAL A 56 6.44 -21.21 10.69
C VAL A 56 6.91 -19.78 10.91
N VAL A 57 6.53 -19.21 12.05
CA VAL A 57 6.94 -17.88 12.51
C VAL A 57 7.94 -18.03 13.64
N PHE A 58 9.18 -17.62 13.42
CA PHE A 58 10.23 -17.61 14.44
C PHE A 58 10.36 -16.24 15.09
N ASP A 59 10.31 -16.20 16.41
CA ASP A 59 10.76 -15.04 17.18
C ASP A 59 12.28 -15.07 17.32
N ALA A 60 12.96 -14.27 16.50
CA ALA A 60 14.42 -14.18 16.39
C ALA A 60 14.96 -12.85 16.92
N ARG A 61 14.23 -12.21 17.86
CA ARG A 61 14.69 -11.00 18.56
C ARG A 61 15.97 -11.28 19.36
N ASP A 62 15.99 -12.38 20.11
CA ASP A 62 17.17 -12.79 20.88
C ASP A 62 18.12 -13.63 20.01
N GLU A 63 17.67 -14.80 19.57
CA GLU A 63 18.48 -15.75 18.80
C GLU A 63 17.68 -16.30 17.61
N ALA A 64 18.32 -16.36 16.44
CA ALA A 64 17.74 -17.01 15.27
C ALA A 64 17.90 -18.54 15.41
N PRO A 65 16.95 -19.35 14.91
CA PRO A 65 17.07 -20.81 14.93
C PRO A 65 18.34 -21.24 14.20
N ALA A 66 19.05 -22.20 14.79
CA ALA A 66 20.27 -22.75 14.20
C ALA A 66 19.99 -23.40 12.84
N ALA A 67 20.96 -23.31 11.92
CA ALA A 67 20.79 -23.74 10.53
C ALA A 67 20.42 -25.22 10.36
N ASN A 68 20.86 -26.07 11.29
CA ASN A 68 20.50 -27.49 11.37
C ASN A 68 19.00 -27.71 11.61
N HIS A 69 18.33 -26.85 12.40
CA HIS A 69 16.88 -26.94 12.61
C HIS A 69 16.11 -26.59 11.34
N LEU A 70 16.57 -25.57 10.62
CA LEU A 70 15.98 -25.20 9.33
C LEU A 70 16.16 -26.30 8.28
N ALA A 71 17.28 -27.03 8.30
CA ALA A 71 17.55 -28.11 7.35
C ALA A 71 16.60 -29.31 7.49
N GLY A 72 16.04 -29.53 8.69
CA GLY A 72 15.07 -30.61 8.94
C GLY A 72 13.63 -30.29 8.52
N LEU A 73 13.32 -29.02 8.25
CA LEU A 73 11.98 -28.59 7.86
C LEU A 73 11.70 -28.85 6.36
N PRO A 74 10.43 -29.04 5.95
CA PRO A 74 10.06 -29.20 4.55
C PRO A 74 10.57 -28.06 3.65
N ARG A 75 10.76 -28.36 2.36
CA ARG A 75 11.32 -27.41 1.39
C ARG A 75 10.31 -26.40 0.86
N ASP A 76 9.04 -26.75 0.91
CA ASP A 76 7.87 -25.99 0.48
C ASP A 76 7.21 -25.21 1.63
N LEU A 77 7.67 -25.41 2.86
CA LEU A 77 7.21 -24.67 4.03
C LEU A 77 7.57 -23.18 3.93
N ALA A 78 6.60 -22.30 4.16
CA ALA A 78 6.85 -20.86 4.28
C ALA A 78 7.40 -20.53 5.68
N LEU A 79 8.37 -19.61 5.75
CA LEU A 79 9.00 -19.15 6.98
C LEU A 79 8.88 -17.63 7.11
N ALA A 80 8.62 -17.17 8.32
CA ALA A 80 8.67 -15.75 8.68
C ALA A 80 9.49 -15.56 9.97
N TYR A 81 10.17 -14.41 10.06
CA TYR A 81 10.92 -14.02 11.25
C TYR A 81 10.37 -12.75 11.86
N ILE A 82 10.25 -12.75 13.18
CA ILE A 82 10.07 -11.53 13.97
C ILE A 82 11.42 -11.18 14.57
N VAL A 83 11.89 -9.97 14.30
CA VAL A 83 13.20 -9.47 14.73
C VAL A 83 13.03 -8.20 15.56
N ASP A 84 14.12 -7.74 16.20
CA ASP A 84 14.06 -6.52 16.98
C ASP A 84 14.00 -5.30 16.03
N GLY A 85 13.33 -4.23 16.48
CA GLY A 85 12.99 -3.04 15.70
C GLY A 85 14.12 -2.50 14.83
N ASP A 86 15.30 -2.37 15.41
CA ASP A 86 16.49 -1.79 14.78
C ASP A 86 17.43 -2.82 14.13
N SER A 87 17.14 -4.11 14.27
CA SER A 87 17.98 -5.21 13.79
C SER A 87 17.62 -5.71 12.38
N LEU A 88 16.60 -5.14 11.73
CA LEU A 88 16.06 -5.67 10.47
C LEU A 88 17.17 -5.90 9.42
N PHE A 89 17.98 -4.87 9.15
CA PHE A 89 19.04 -4.95 8.14
C PHE A 89 20.20 -5.87 8.55
N GLU A 90 20.36 -6.17 9.83
CA GLU A 90 21.33 -7.15 10.30
C GLU A 90 20.87 -8.58 10.00
N ARG A 91 19.55 -8.78 9.92
CA ARG A 91 18.88 -10.07 9.75
C ARG A 91 18.46 -10.35 8.30
N VAL A 92 18.63 -9.43 7.34
CA VAL A 92 18.22 -9.63 5.92
C VAL A 92 18.85 -10.84 5.25
N SER A 93 20.00 -11.32 5.73
CA SER A 93 20.62 -12.56 5.23
C SER A 93 19.74 -13.80 5.43
N LEU A 94 18.78 -13.76 6.35
CA LEU A 94 17.79 -14.82 6.52
C LEU A 94 16.93 -15.02 5.26
N LEU A 95 16.69 -13.96 4.47
CA LEU A 95 15.97 -14.05 3.19
C LEU A 95 16.70 -14.87 2.12
N GLY A 96 17.97 -15.23 2.35
CA GLY A 96 18.75 -16.12 1.50
C GLY A 96 18.22 -17.56 1.50
N ASP A 97 17.55 -18.00 2.57
CA ASP A 97 16.75 -19.22 2.52
C ASP A 97 15.46 -18.94 1.73
N ARG A 98 15.25 -19.71 0.66
CA ARG A 98 14.14 -19.52 -0.29
C ARG A 98 12.76 -19.63 0.35
N ARG A 99 12.67 -20.29 1.50
CA ARG A 99 11.45 -20.45 2.29
C ARG A 99 11.09 -19.20 3.10
N VAL A 100 12.06 -18.32 3.34
CA VAL A 100 11.85 -17.14 4.18
C VAL A 100 11.18 -16.05 3.37
N GLU A 101 9.90 -15.83 3.63
CA GLU A 101 9.09 -14.88 2.89
C GLU A 101 8.96 -13.53 3.58
N SER A 102 9.14 -13.48 4.90
CA SER A 102 8.90 -12.26 5.68
C SER A 102 9.90 -12.09 6.82
N ILE A 103 10.42 -10.87 6.97
CA ILE A 103 11.11 -10.40 8.18
C ILE A 103 10.33 -9.19 8.68
N LEU A 104 9.81 -9.30 9.90
CA LEU A 104 8.97 -8.32 10.58
C LEU A 104 9.72 -7.78 11.79
N ALA A 105 10.06 -6.51 11.82
CA ALA A 105 10.61 -5.91 13.02
C ALA A 105 9.48 -5.59 14.00
N ARG A 106 9.70 -5.92 15.28
CA ARG A 106 8.77 -5.64 16.36
C ARG A 106 9.44 -4.69 17.35
N GLU A 107 8.84 -3.52 17.52
CA GLU A 107 9.16 -2.63 18.64
C GLU A 107 8.34 -3.07 19.87
N GLU A 108 7.29 -2.32 20.24
CA GLU A 108 6.47 -2.65 21.41
C GLU A 108 5.36 -3.68 21.12
N ARG A 109 4.80 -3.64 19.91
CA ARG A 109 3.66 -4.44 19.48
C ARG A 109 3.86 -4.93 18.05
N LEU A 110 3.33 -6.11 17.77
CA LEU A 110 3.18 -6.58 16.40
C LEU A 110 2.14 -5.70 15.67
N ASP A 111 2.40 -5.39 14.40
CA ASP A 111 1.38 -4.81 13.52
C ASP A 111 0.43 -5.92 13.05
N ASP A 112 -0.76 -5.93 13.63
CA ASP A 112 -1.78 -6.96 13.37
C ASP A 112 -2.16 -7.04 11.88
N SER A 113 -2.35 -5.90 11.21
CA SER A 113 -2.74 -5.85 9.80
C SER A 113 -1.65 -6.41 8.90
N GLU A 114 -0.40 -6.04 9.16
CA GLU A 114 0.75 -6.56 8.41
C GLU A 114 0.95 -8.06 8.59
N PHE A 115 0.83 -8.54 9.82
CA PHE A 115 0.93 -9.97 10.10
C PHE A 115 -0.17 -10.75 9.37
N ILE A 116 -1.41 -10.25 9.40
CA ILE A 116 -2.53 -10.91 8.71
C ILE A 116 -2.28 -10.98 7.21
N VAL A 117 -1.86 -9.87 6.59
CA VAL A 117 -1.60 -9.82 5.14
C VAL A 117 -0.44 -10.72 4.75
N SER A 118 0.68 -10.65 5.47
CA SER A 118 1.87 -11.48 5.17
C SER A 118 1.57 -12.97 5.32
N ALA A 119 0.93 -13.37 6.42
CA ALA A 119 0.54 -14.77 6.62
C ALA A 119 -0.49 -15.25 5.57
N THR A 120 -1.49 -14.44 5.24
CA THR A 120 -2.50 -14.83 4.22
C THR A 120 -1.86 -14.99 2.85
N LYS A 121 -0.85 -14.17 2.51
CA LYS A 121 -0.09 -14.30 1.26
C LYS A 121 0.76 -15.56 1.24
N SER A 122 1.47 -15.85 2.32
CA SER A 122 2.26 -17.09 2.47
C SER A 122 1.40 -18.34 2.34
N LEU A 123 0.19 -18.31 2.91
CA LEU A 123 -0.70 -19.47 2.96
C LEU A 123 -1.56 -19.63 1.70
N GLY A 124 -2.01 -18.52 1.12
CA GLY A 124 -2.95 -18.49 0.00
C GLY A 124 -2.33 -18.28 -1.38
N HIS A 125 -1.08 -17.83 -1.44
CA HIS A 125 -0.35 -17.46 -2.67
C HIS A 125 -1.04 -16.40 -3.55
N ASP A 126 -1.97 -15.63 -2.98
CA ASP A 126 -2.57 -14.50 -3.66
C ASP A 126 -1.70 -13.25 -3.43
N LEU A 127 -0.74 -13.03 -4.34
CA LEU A 127 0.39 -12.13 -4.05
C LEU A 127 0.09 -10.65 -4.31
N PHE A 128 -0.48 -10.32 -5.47
CA PHE A 128 -0.45 -8.97 -6.02
C PHE A 128 -1.49 -8.02 -5.44
N GLY A 129 -1.17 -6.73 -5.42
CA GLY A 129 -2.13 -5.64 -5.21
C GLY A 129 -1.90 -4.85 -3.93
N LEU A 130 -1.83 -3.52 -4.09
CA LEU A 130 -1.63 -2.58 -2.98
C LEU A 130 -2.78 -2.59 -1.96
N HIS A 131 -4.01 -2.77 -2.44
CA HIS A 131 -5.24 -2.72 -1.64
C HIS A 131 -5.23 -3.65 -0.42
N LYS A 132 -4.45 -4.74 -0.46
CA LYS A 132 -4.34 -5.71 0.65
C LYS A 132 -3.73 -5.10 1.91
N TYR A 133 -2.94 -4.04 1.77
CA TYR A 133 -2.26 -3.37 2.86
C TYR A 133 -3.07 -2.21 3.45
N PHE A 134 -4.27 -1.97 2.93
CA PHE A 134 -5.17 -0.93 3.44
C PHE A 134 -6.43 -1.51 4.08
N PRO A 135 -7.02 -0.79 5.05
CA PRO A 135 -8.36 -1.10 5.54
C PRO A 135 -9.39 -1.10 4.40
N TRP A 136 -10.48 -1.85 4.61
CA TRP A 136 -11.61 -1.83 3.70
C TRP A 136 -12.17 -0.40 3.55
N GLY A 137 -12.52 -0.01 2.32
CA GLY A 137 -13.03 1.32 1.98
C GLY A 137 -11.96 2.33 1.52
N VAL A 138 -10.67 2.02 1.63
CA VAL A 138 -9.61 2.87 1.05
C VAL A 138 -9.59 2.73 -0.47
N THR A 139 -9.71 3.86 -1.17
CA THR A 139 -9.56 3.90 -2.63
C THR A 139 -8.10 3.76 -3.02
N VAL A 140 -7.83 2.82 -3.92
CA VAL A 140 -6.54 2.66 -4.60
C VAL A 140 -6.70 3.14 -6.03
N PHE A 141 -5.90 4.14 -6.41
CA PHE A 141 -5.85 4.64 -7.78
C PHE A 141 -4.82 3.84 -8.58
N SER A 142 -5.02 3.77 -9.89
CA SER A 142 -4.10 3.09 -10.79
C SER A 142 -3.90 3.88 -12.08
N MET A 143 -2.67 3.88 -12.58
CA MET A 143 -2.28 4.43 -13.87
C MET A 143 -1.35 3.46 -14.60
N THR A 144 -1.32 3.56 -15.92
CA THR A 144 -0.38 2.84 -16.77
C THR A 144 0.68 3.81 -17.25
N VAL A 145 1.95 3.41 -17.16
CA VAL A 145 3.10 4.22 -17.60
C VAL A 145 3.89 3.44 -18.63
N LYS A 146 4.13 4.02 -19.80
CA LYS A 146 4.86 3.40 -20.92
C LYS A 146 5.97 4.30 -21.50
N SER A 147 6.24 5.46 -20.90
CA SER A 147 7.33 6.35 -21.36
C SER A 147 7.94 7.16 -20.23
N TYR A 148 9.06 7.84 -20.50
CA TYR A 148 9.69 8.74 -19.54
C TYR A 148 8.83 9.99 -19.24
N ALA A 149 8.10 10.48 -20.25
CA ALA A 149 7.18 11.62 -20.09
C ALA A 149 6.03 11.22 -19.16
N GLU A 150 5.36 10.10 -19.44
CA GLU A 150 4.27 9.59 -18.60
C GLU A 150 4.74 9.24 -17.18
N LYS A 151 5.99 8.81 -17.01
CA LYS A 151 6.59 8.61 -15.67
C LYS A 151 6.65 9.94 -14.90
N SER A 152 6.97 11.04 -15.59
CA SER A 152 7.02 12.37 -14.97
C SER A 152 5.61 12.85 -14.63
N ASP A 153 4.66 12.71 -15.56
CA ASP A 153 3.25 13.06 -15.32
C ASP A 153 2.63 12.23 -14.18
N GLY A 154 2.91 10.92 -14.16
CA GLY A 154 2.46 10.02 -13.11
C GLY A 154 3.07 10.35 -11.75
N LEU A 155 4.34 10.78 -11.72
CA LEU A 155 4.95 11.29 -10.51
C LEU A 155 4.22 12.53 -10.02
N ASP A 156 3.96 13.50 -10.88
CA ASP A 156 3.23 14.73 -10.51
C ASP A 156 1.84 14.44 -9.95
N VAL A 157 1.11 13.47 -10.53
CA VAL A 157 -0.18 12.99 -10.01
C VAL A 157 -0.05 12.39 -8.61
N ILE A 158 0.95 11.53 -8.38
CA ILE A 158 1.20 10.94 -7.05
C ILE A 158 1.55 12.03 -6.04
N MET A 159 2.34 13.03 -6.43
CA MET A 159 2.75 14.13 -5.56
C MET A 159 1.57 15.04 -5.20
N ALA A 160 0.71 15.37 -6.17
CA ALA A 160 -0.52 16.12 -5.93
C ALA A 160 -1.45 15.36 -4.96
N TYR A 161 -1.60 14.05 -5.14
CA TYR A 161 -2.40 13.22 -4.24
C TYR A 161 -1.79 13.12 -2.83
N ALA A 162 -0.46 12.99 -2.72
CA ALA A 162 0.23 12.99 -1.43
C ALA A 162 0.00 14.31 -0.68
N GLU A 163 0.09 15.45 -1.37
CA GLU A 163 -0.20 16.77 -0.80
C GLU A 163 -1.66 16.90 -0.37
N ALA A 164 -2.61 16.52 -1.23
CA ALA A 164 -4.03 16.51 -0.88
C ALA A 164 -4.36 15.57 0.29
N SER A 165 -3.57 14.52 0.48
CA SER A 165 -3.67 13.58 1.61
C SER A 165 -2.96 14.06 2.88
N GLY A 166 -2.43 15.28 2.91
CA GLY A 166 -1.78 15.87 4.08
C GLY A 166 -0.32 15.45 4.31
N MET A 167 0.36 14.87 3.31
CA MET A 167 1.76 14.48 3.44
C MET A 167 2.67 15.71 3.50
N ARG A 168 3.42 15.83 4.60
CA ARG A 168 4.39 16.92 4.82
C ARG A 168 5.70 16.67 4.08
N GLY A 169 6.48 17.74 3.85
CA GLY A 169 7.74 17.75 3.09
C GLY A 169 8.60 16.50 3.25
N PRO A 170 9.08 16.13 4.45
CA PRO A 170 9.97 14.97 4.61
C PRO A 170 9.41 13.62 4.15
N VAL A 171 8.09 13.41 4.31
CA VAL A 171 7.38 12.21 3.85
C VAL A 171 7.16 12.30 2.34
N ARG A 172 6.74 13.47 1.86
CA ARG A 172 6.51 13.76 0.45
C ARG A 172 7.78 13.56 -0.39
N ASP A 173 8.93 14.05 0.06
CA ASP A 173 10.22 13.88 -0.61
C ASP A 173 10.62 12.40 -0.76
N ARG A 174 10.27 11.58 0.25
CA ARG A 174 10.50 10.12 0.23
C ARG A 174 9.54 9.43 -0.73
N ILE A 175 8.27 9.82 -0.73
CA ILE A 175 7.27 9.35 -1.68
C ILE A 175 7.76 9.61 -3.11
N GLN A 176 8.27 10.83 -3.38
CA GLN A 176 8.79 11.20 -4.70
C GLN A 176 9.99 10.34 -5.11
N LEU A 177 11.00 10.24 -4.23
CA LEU A 177 12.20 9.45 -4.47
C LEU A 177 11.86 7.99 -4.78
N VAL A 178 11.03 7.37 -3.93
CA VAL A 178 10.65 5.97 -4.08
C VAL A 178 9.81 5.75 -5.33
N SER A 179 8.87 6.65 -5.63
CA SER A 179 8.07 6.58 -6.85
C SER A 179 8.94 6.60 -8.11
N ASP A 180 9.89 7.55 -8.18
CA ASP A 180 10.82 7.66 -9.31
C ASP A 180 11.67 6.40 -9.45
N GLU A 181 12.27 5.93 -8.36
CA GLU A 181 13.13 4.74 -8.37
C GLU A 181 12.37 3.45 -8.73
N LEU A 182 11.16 3.24 -8.18
CA LEU A 182 10.36 2.06 -8.50
C LEU A 182 9.90 2.06 -9.97
N MET A 183 9.43 3.21 -10.48
CA MET A 183 9.05 3.33 -11.89
C MET A 183 10.24 3.17 -12.82
N MET A 184 11.40 3.77 -12.50
CA MET A 184 12.64 3.60 -13.29
C MET A 184 13.09 2.14 -13.31
N ASN A 185 13.04 1.46 -12.16
CA ASN A 185 13.38 0.05 -12.06
C ASN A 185 12.47 -0.81 -12.95
N ALA A 186 11.15 -0.61 -12.87
CA ALA A 186 10.19 -1.39 -13.63
C ALA A 186 10.24 -1.10 -15.15
N LEU A 187 10.38 0.17 -15.55
CA LEU A 187 10.39 0.56 -16.97
C LEU A 187 11.71 0.18 -17.67
N TYR A 188 12.84 0.30 -16.98
CA TYR A 188 14.15 0.29 -17.65
C TYR A 188 15.16 -0.74 -17.12
N HIS A 189 15.02 -1.20 -15.87
CA HIS A 189 15.91 -2.24 -15.30
C HIS A 189 15.27 -3.63 -15.27
N ALA A 190 13.94 -3.74 -15.26
CA ALA A 190 13.26 -5.03 -15.34
C ALA A 190 13.31 -5.68 -16.74
N PRO A 191 13.19 -4.95 -17.87
CA PRO A 191 13.25 -5.57 -19.20
C PRO A 191 14.62 -6.21 -19.46
N THR A 192 14.64 -7.50 -19.77
CA THR A 192 15.84 -8.22 -20.21
C THR A 192 15.76 -8.61 -21.68
N ASP A 193 16.93 -8.87 -22.28
CA ASP A 193 17.06 -9.52 -23.58
C ASP A 193 16.97 -11.05 -23.46
N GLU A 194 17.11 -11.76 -24.59
CA GLU A 194 17.07 -13.23 -24.66
C GLU A 194 18.19 -13.91 -23.84
N GLN A 195 19.24 -13.17 -23.50
CA GLN A 195 20.38 -13.65 -22.72
C GLN A 195 20.24 -13.33 -21.23
N GLY A 196 19.11 -12.72 -20.83
CA GLY A 196 18.85 -12.29 -19.46
C GLY A 196 19.61 -11.03 -19.03
N LYS A 197 20.25 -10.32 -19.97
CA LYS A 197 20.89 -9.03 -19.70
C LYS A 197 19.85 -7.92 -19.78
N GLU A 198 19.92 -6.95 -18.88
CA GLU A 198 19.06 -5.76 -18.88
C GLU A 198 19.17 -5.00 -20.21
N ARG A 199 18.03 -4.78 -20.87
CA ARG A 199 17.92 -4.21 -22.21
C ARG A 199 18.47 -2.79 -22.29
N TYR A 200 18.33 -2.02 -21.21
CA TYR A 200 18.65 -0.60 -21.18
C TYR A 200 19.81 -0.25 -20.25
N ARG A 201 20.59 -1.25 -19.80
CA ARG A 201 21.68 -1.09 -18.83
C ARG A 201 22.67 0.03 -19.20
N ASP A 202 22.99 0.13 -20.48
CA ASP A 202 24.05 1.00 -20.99
C ASP A 202 23.52 2.38 -21.43
N LYS A 203 22.23 2.68 -21.21
CA LYS A 203 21.60 3.96 -21.56
C LYS A 203 21.59 4.93 -20.38
N THR A 204 21.88 6.19 -20.67
CA THR A 204 21.72 7.32 -19.76
C THR A 204 20.25 7.74 -19.62
N ARG A 205 19.88 8.45 -18.54
CA ARG A 205 18.53 9.01 -18.37
C ARG A 205 18.08 9.86 -19.57
N LYS A 206 19.01 10.60 -20.18
CA LYS A 206 18.73 11.43 -21.37
C LYS A 206 18.38 10.56 -22.59
N GLU A 207 19.07 9.45 -22.79
CA GLU A 207 18.78 8.51 -23.89
C GLU A 207 17.49 7.72 -23.65
N LEU A 208 17.18 7.39 -22.39
CA LEU A 208 15.89 6.79 -22.02
C LEU A 208 14.72 7.73 -22.32
N ALA A 209 14.88 9.02 -22.04
CA ALA A 209 13.87 10.04 -22.33
C ALA A 209 13.60 10.26 -23.83
N GLN A 210 14.46 9.74 -24.72
CA GLN A 210 14.26 9.79 -26.17
C GLN A 210 13.50 8.56 -26.72
N LEU A 211 13.27 7.53 -25.90
CA LEU A 211 12.46 6.39 -26.29
C LEU A 211 10.99 6.83 -26.34
N SER A 212 10.33 6.58 -27.47
CA SER A 212 8.92 6.94 -27.64
C SER A 212 8.01 6.15 -26.70
N GLU A 213 8.23 4.84 -26.63
CA GLU A 213 7.51 3.93 -25.72
C GLU A 213 8.41 2.76 -25.30
N VAL A 214 8.14 2.25 -24.11
CA VAL A 214 8.66 1.00 -23.57
C VAL A 214 7.48 0.13 -23.09
N SER A 215 7.77 -1.09 -22.65
CA SER A 215 6.73 -1.96 -22.10
C SER A 215 6.04 -1.29 -20.91
N ALA A 216 4.71 -1.28 -20.95
CA ALA A 216 3.89 -0.65 -19.94
C ALA A 216 4.07 -1.30 -18.55
N VAL A 217 4.08 -0.45 -17.53
CA VAL A 217 4.05 -0.84 -16.12
C VAL A 217 2.78 -0.29 -15.48
N GLN A 218 2.24 -1.01 -14.50
CA GLN A 218 1.12 -0.54 -13.70
C GLN A 218 1.64 0.12 -12.43
N VAL A 219 1.17 1.33 -12.16
CA VAL A 219 1.45 2.04 -10.92
C VAL A 219 0.14 2.16 -10.14
N GLN A 220 0.16 1.83 -8.85
CA GLN A 220 -0.95 2.04 -7.94
C GLN A 220 -0.51 2.89 -6.75
N TYR A 221 -1.42 3.70 -6.21
CA TYR A 221 -1.17 4.51 -5.03
C TYR A 221 -2.45 4.72 -4.22
N GLY A 222 -2.30 5.03 -2.94
CA GLY A 222 -3.42 5.31 -2.04
C GLY A 222 -2.97 5.74 -0.66
N CYS A 223 -3.89 6.29 0.12
CA CYS A 223 -3.65 6.72 1.50
C CYS A 223 -4.76 6.23 2.44
N SER A 224 -4.37 5.66 3.57
CA SER A 224 -5.27 5.15 4.62
C SER A 224 -5.29 6.03 5.88
N GLY A 225 -4.64 7.20 5.85
CA GLY A 225 -4.35 8.02 7.02
C GLY A 225 -3.18 7.52 7.87
N ARG A 226 -3.01 6.20 8.01
CA ARG A 226 -1.81 5.60 8.65
C ARG A 226 -0.67 5.37 7.66
N TYR A 227 -1.00 4.82 6.50
CA TYR A 227 -0.05 4.52 5.43
C TYR A 227 -0.37 5.32 4.19
N PHE A 228 0.66 5.93 3.60
CA PHE A 228 0.69 6.19 2.16
C PHE A 228 1.34 4.98 1.49
N GLY A 229 0.78 4.51 0.38
CA GLY A 229 1.26 3.32 -0.30
C GLY A 229 1.45 3.54 -1.78
N ILE A 230 2.51 2.95 -2.33
CA ILE A 230 2.82 2.93 -3.76
C ILE A 230 3.13 1.49 -4.14
N SER A 231 2.58 1.04 -5.26
CA SER A 231 2.92 -0.22 -5.90
C SER A 231 3.31 0.03 -7.35
N VAL A 232 4.40 -0.59 -7.79
CA VAL A 232 4.79 -0.61 -9.21
C VAL A 232 4.93 -2.06 -9.65
N ARG A 233 4.18 -2.42 -10.69
CA ARG A 233 4.14 -3.77 -11.25
C ARG A 233 4.60 -3.78 -12.70
N ASP A 234 5.58 -4.62 -13.00
CA ASP A 234 6.04 -4.91 -14.35
C ASP A 234 5.50 -6.24 -14.90
N ASN A 235 5.77 -6.50 -16.18
CA ASN A 235 5.40 -7.73 -16.89
C ASN A 235 6.64 -8.55 -17.31
N PHE A 236 7.71 -8.52 -16.50
CA PHE A 236 8.97 -9.20 -16.79
C PHE A 236 9.35 -10.23 -15.74
N GLY A 237 9.17 -9.93 -14.45
CA GLY A 237 9.55 -10.85 -13.36
C GLY A 237 11.04 -11.23 -13.35
N SER A 238 11.91 -10.29 -13.73
CA SER A 238 13.38 -10.48 -13.83
C SER A 238 14.14 -10.18 -12.52
N LEU A 239 13.45 -9.58 -11.54
CA LEU A 239 13.95 -9.41 -10.19
C LEU A 239 13.93 -10.78 -9.49
N THR A 240 15.07 -11.17 -8.92
CA THR A 240 15.20 -12.43 -8.20
C THR A 240 15.41 -12.19 -6.72
N ARG A 241 15.11 -13.21 -5.90
CA ARG A 241 15.37 -13.20 -4.46
C ARG A 241 16.85 -12.91 -4.18
N GLU A 242 17.76 -13.54 -4.92
CA GLU A 242 19.20 -13.38 -4.74
C GLU A 242 19.60 -11.92 -4.96
N LYS A 243 19.10 -11.27 -6.02
CA LYS A 243 19.33 -9.83 -6.25
C LYS A 243 18.82 -8.98 -5.08
N ILE A 244 17.61 -9.26 -4.57
CA ILE A 244 17.03 -8.52 -3.44
C ILE A 244 17.92 -8.66 -2.20
N VAL A 245 18.31 -9.89 -1.85
CA VAL A 245 19.18 -10.17 -0.70
C VAL A 245 20.53 -9.46 -0.86
N ASP A 246 21.12 -9.51 -2.06
CA ASP A 246 22.38 -8.84 -2.37
C ASP A 246 22.27 -7.32 -2.19
N TYR A 247 21.19 -6.69 -2.65
CA TYR A 247 20.98 -5.25 -2.49
C TYR A 247 20.78 -4.87 -1.02
N LEU A 248 19.94 -5.60 -0.29
CA LEU A 248 19.65 -5.31 1.12
C LEU A 248 20.87 -5.56 2.02
N THR A 249 21.70 -6.55 1.70
CA THR A 249 22.95 -6.83 2.45
C THR A 249 23.97 -5.69 2.34
N ARG A 250 23.96 -4.93 1.23
CA ARG A 250 24.85 -3.75 1.08
C ARG A 250 24.50 -2.63 2.07
N ILE A 251 23.25 -2.54 2.51
CA ILE A 251 22.82 -1.56 3.52
C ILE A 251 23.58 -1.79 4.82
N ARG A 252 23.62 -3.06 5.27
CA ARG A 252 24.37 -3.48 6.47
C ARG A 252 25.86 -3.16 6.38
N GLN A 253 26.46 -3.26 5.20
CA GLN A 253 27.89 -3.02 5.02
C GLN A 253 28.28 -1.52 5.06
N GLY A 254 27.33 -0.61 5.36
CA GLY A 254 27.59 0.83 5.40
C GLY A 254 27.80 1.46 4.02
N VAL A 255 27.61 0.67 2.95
CA VAL A 255 27.81 1.09 1.57
C VAL A 255 26.78 2.15 1.16
N GLY A 256 25.58 2.16 1.77
CA GLY A 256 24.57 3.19 1.52
C GLY A 256 24.97 4.61 1.94
N ALA A 257 25.81 4.78 2.97
CA ALA A 257 26.19 6.11 3.49
C ALA A 257 27.33 6.78 2.70
N GLN A 258 28.09 6.04 1.90
CA GLN A 258 29.21 6.58 1.11
C GLN A 258 28.81 6.95 -0.34
N ILE A 259 27.56 6.73 -0.74
CA ILE A 259 27.16 6.73 -2.16
C ILE A 259 26.37 7.96 -2.60
N GLU A 260 26.01 8.87 -1.69
CA GLU A 260 25.43 10.17 -2.09
C GLU A 260 26.32 10.99 -3.05
N SER A 261 27.60 10.65 -3.22
CA SER A 261 28.51 11.43 -4.06
C SER A 261 28.93 10.80 -5.39
N LYS A 262 28.94 9.47 -5.57
CA LYS A 262 29.55 8.86 -6.78
C LYS A 262 28.94 7.50 -7.14
N THR A 263 28.42 7.42 -8.36
CA THR A 263 28.07 6.21 -9.15
C THR A 263 26.59 5.82 -9.10
N THR A 264 25.81 6.32 -10.05
CA THR A 264 24.51 5.75 -10.46
C THR A 264 24.70 4.34 -11.04
N GLY A 265 24.56 3.31 -10.21
CA GLY A 265 24.52 1.90 -10.64
C GLY A 265 23.15 1.26 -10.38
N ALA A 266 22.81 0.22 -11.15
CA ALA A 266 21.55 -0.55 -11.14
C ALA A 266 21.29 -1.38 -9.85
N GLY A 267 21.60 -0.83 -8.69
CA GLY A 267 21.40 -1.48 -7.39
C GLY A 267 21.30 -0.52 -6.21
N LEU A 268 21.32 0.79 -6.48
CA LEU A 268 21.17 1.83 -5.46
C LEU A 268 19.71 2.17 -5.19
N GLY A 269 18.85 2.07 -6.21
CA GLY A 269 17.43 2.36 -6.07
C GLY A 269 16.77 1.55 -4.95
N ILE A 270 16.98 0.22 -4.92
CA ILE A 270 16.40 -0.64 -3.87
C ILE A 270 16.94 -0.30 -2.48
N VAL A 271 18.22 0.07 -2.37
CA VAL A 271 18.81 0.51 -1.09
C VAL A 271 18.17 1.81 -0.62
N SER A 272 18.09 2.82 -1.48
CA SER A 272 17.44 4.10 -1.19
C SER A 272 15.96 3.94 -0.86
N VAL A 273 15.25 3.04 -1.57
CA VAL A 273 13.86 2.70 -1.28
C VAL A 273 13.74 2.08 0.12
N ALA A 274 14.54 1.04 0.42
CA ALA A 274 14.49 0.37 1.72
C ALA A 274 14.82 1.31 2.89
N GLN A 275 15.66 2.33 2.68
CA GLN A 275 15.96 3.35 3.69
C GLN A 275 14.88 4.44 3.82
N SER A 276 13.97 4.55 2.85
CA SER A 276 12.97 5.62 2.78
C SER A 276 11.56 5.18 3.22
N VAL A 277 11.27 3.88 3.16
CA VAL A 277 9.95 3.30 3.44
C VAL A 277 9.87 2.73 4.85
N SER A 278 8.65 2.51 5.36
CA SER A 278 8.42 1.76 6.60
C SER A 278 8.25 0.26 6.34
N LYS A 279 7.66 -0.12 5.19
CA LYS A 279 7.48 -1.52 4.80
C LYS A 279 7.80 -1.68 3.32
N LEU A 280 8.48 -2.76 2.99
CA LEU A 280 8.88 -3.09 1.63
C LEU A 280 8.47 -4.50 1.26
N VAL A 281 7.73 -4.65 0.16
CA VAL A 281 7.20 -5.94 -0.29
C VAL A 281 7.61 -6.17 -1.73
N PHE A 282 8.11 -7.38 -2.01
CA PHE A 282 8.39 -7.88 -3.34
C PHE A 282 7.48 -9.08 -3.62
N ASN A 283 6.66 -8.99 -4.65
CA ASN A 283 5.83 -10.09 -5.14
C ASN A 283 6.35 -10.50 -6.52
N ILE A 284 6.80 -11.75 -6.65
CA ILE A 284 7.51 -12.20 -7.85
C ILE A 284 6.83 -13.45 -8.40
N VAL A 285 6.44 -13.39 -9.67
CA VAL A 285 6.20 -14.56 -10.52
C VAL A 285 7.36 -14.61 -11.52
N PRO A 286 8.35 -15.51 -11.34
CA PRO A 286 9.57 -15.50 -12.14
C PRO A 286 9.29 -15.55 -13.65
N GLY A 287 9.88 -14.62 -14.39
CA GLY A 287 9.72 -14.51 -15.84
C GLY A 287 8.36 -14.01 -16.33
N VAL A 288 7.46 -13.61 -15.42
CA VAL A 288 6.11 -13.13 -15.76
C VAL A 288 5.86 -11.72 -15.23
N SER A 289 6.07 -11.48 -13.94
CA SER A 289 5.73 -10.19 -13.32
C SER A 289 6.44 -10.02 -11.99
N CYS A 290 6.88 -8.81 -11.70
CA CYS A 290 7.29 -8.38 -10.38
C CYS A 290 6.45 -7.17 -9.96
N GLU A 291 5.99 -7.17 -8.71
CA GLU A 291 5.39 -6.01 -8.07
C GLU A 291 6.20 -5.63 -6.83
N VAL A 292 6.59 -4.36 -6.73
CA VAL A 292 7.25 -3.81 -5.56
C VAL A 292 6.29 -2.84 -4.89
N ILE A 293 5.96 -3.10 -3.62
CA ILE A 293 5.09 -2.24 -2.80
C ILE A 293 5.94 -1.55 -1.74
N ALA A 294 5.81 -0.24 -1.68
CA ALA A 294 6.39 0.63 -0.68
C ALA A 294 5.29 1.24 0.19
N LEU A 295 5.36 1.08 1.50
CA LEU A 295 4.43 1.71 2.45
C LEU A 295 5.18 2.67 3.37
N PHE A 296 4.63 3.86 3.54
CA PHE A 296 5.14 4.94 4.37
C PHE A 296 4.23 5.11 5.58
N GLU A 297 4.70 4.76 6.76
CA GLU A 297 3.97 5.05 7.99
C GLU A 297 4.16 6.52 8.34
N VAL A 298 3.11 7.31 8.12
CA VAL A 298 3.17 8.77 8.09
C VAL A 298 3.69 9.34 9.41
N ASP A 299 3.17 8.82 10.52
CA ASP A 299 3.56 9.24 11.87
C ASP A 299 5.00 8.85 12.22
N LEU A 300 5.42 7.65 11.79
CA LEU A 300 6.74 7.11 12.11
C LEU A 300 7.82 7.94 11.41
N ILE A 301 7.64 8.21 10.12
CA ILE A 301 8.56 9.03 9.32
C ILE A 301 8.56 10.48 9.82
N SER A 302 7.40 11.03 10.17
CA SER A 302 7.30 12.38 10.73
C SER A 302 8.06 12.54 12.07
N ARG A 303 8.25 11.45 12.82
CA ARG A 303 9.07 11.40 14.04
C ARG A 303 10.56 11.11 13.77
N GLY A 304 10.98 11.08 12.50
CA GLY A 304 12.37 10.83 12.11
C GLY A 304 12.79 9.36 12.15
N LYS A 305 11.87 8.43 12.42
CA LYS A 305 12.13 7.00 12.29
C LYS A 305 11.96 6.63 10.82
N VAL A 306 13.08 6.42 10.13
CA VAL A 306 13.12 6.09 8.70
C VAL A 306 13.79 4.73 8.49
N GLY A 307 13.49 4.11 7.36
CA GLY A 307 13.99 2.78 7.00
C GLY A 307 13.00 1.66 7.30
N ALA A 308 13.09 0.62 6.49
CA ALA A 308 12.17 -0.50 6.51
C ALA A 308 12.19 -1.18 7.89
N ARG A 309 11.00 -1.32 8.46
CA ARG A 309 10.70 -2.13 9.65
C ARG A 309 10.11 -3.48 9.26
N SER A 310 9.82 -3.70 7.99
CA SER A 310 9.57 -5.03 7.46
C SER A 310 10.02 -5.15 6.01
N VAL A 311 10.44 -6.37 5.66
CA VAL A 311 10.73 -6.75 4.29
C VAL A 311 10.06 -8.08 4.00
N HIS A 312 9.35 -8.13 2.88
CA HIS A 312 8.67 -9.33 2.41
C HIS A 312 9.12 -9.68 1.00
N VAL A 313 9.41 -10.97 0.76
CA VAL A 313 9.77 -11.51 -0.55
C VAL A 313 8.91 -12.75 -0.80
N PHE A 314 7.79 -12.55 -1.48
CA PHE A 314 6.88 -13.61 -1.88
C PHE A 314 7.20 -14.03 -3.32
N VAL A 315 7.37 -15.33 -3.52
CA VAL A 315 7.66 -15.90 -4.85
C VAL A 315 6.63 -16.98 -5.13
N ASP A 316 5.86 -16.83 -6.19
CA ASP A 316 4.98 -17.91 -6.67
C ASP A 316 5.82 -18.91 -7.48
N PRO A 317 6.05 -20.14 -6.98
CA PRO A 317 6.84 -21.13 -7.68
C PRO A 317 6.11 -21.57 -8.95
N ALA A 318 6.58 -21.07 -10.10
CA ALA A 318 6.21 -21.49 -11.44
C ALA A 318 4.78 -21.17 -11.92
N GLY A 319 4.30 -19.95 -11.68
CA GLY A 319 3.13 -19.43 -12.41
C GLY A 319 1.84 -20.22 -12.15
N ASP A 320 1.71 -20.81 -10.97
CA ASP A 320 0.51 -21.53 -10.57
C ASP A 320 -0.72 -20.60 -10.59
N LEU A 321 -0.52 -19.28 -10.40
CA LEU A 321 -1.52 -18.24 -10.63
C LEU A 321 -1.94 -18.07 -12.11
N VAL A 322 -1.04 -18.26 -13.08
CA VAL A 322 -1.37 -18.22 -14.53
C VAL A 322 -2.23 -19.43 -14.90
N SER A 323 -1.93 -20.58 -14.30
CA SER A 323 -2.70 -21.82 -14.48
C SER A 323 -4.04 -21.82 -13.74
N ARG A 324 -4.15 -21.11 -12.61
CA ARG A 324 -5.37 -21.08 -11.75
C ARG A 324 -6.30 -19.89 -11.99
N SER A 325 -5.81 -18.73 -12.41
CA SER A 325 -6.67 -17.54 -12.59
C SER A 325 -7.34 -17.45 -13.95
N GLY A 326 -6.82 -18.13 -14.99
CA GLY A 326 -7.31 -17.93 -16.37
C GLY A 326 -7.15 -16.49 -16.90
N ILE A 327 -6.56 -15.58 -16.12
CA ILE A 327 -6.31 -14.19 -16.51
C ILE A 327 -4.97 -14.18 -17.24
N ARG A 328 -5.06 -14.35 -18.56
CA ARG A 328 -3.98 -13.95 -19.45
C ARG A 328 -3.83 -12.42 -19.33
N PRO A 329 -2.61 -11.86 -19.21
CA PRO A 329 -2.44 -10.42 -19.32
C PRO A 329 -3.06 -9.93 -20.64
N PRO A 330 -3.70 -8.74 -20.67
CA PRO A 330 -4.24 -8.20 -21.92
C PRO A 330 -3.09 -8.14 -22.92
N ALA A 331 -3.31 -8.75 -24.09
CA ALA A 331 -2.44 -8.52 -25.24
C ALA A 331 -2.38 -7.00 -25.49
N PRO A 332 -1.26 -6.46 -26.00
CA PRO A 332 -1.21 -5.07 -26.42
C PRO A 332 -2.36 -4.83 -27.40
N ALA A 333 -3.36 -4.06 -26.97
CA ALA A 333 -4.51 -3.74 -27.78
C ALA A 333 -4.04 -2.82 -28.90
N GLY A 334 -3.96 -3.38 -30.10
CA GLY A 334 -4.21 -2.61 -31.31
C GLY A 334 -5.66 -2.17 -31.32
N ASP A 335 -5.90 -1.04 -31.97
CA ASP A 335 -7.21 -0.49 -32.28
C ASP A 335 -8.14 -1.60 -32.81
N ASP A 336 -9.29 -1.78 -32.17
CA ASP A 336 -10.60 -1.79 -32.85
C ASP A 336 -11.74 -2.16 -31.89
N ASP A 337 -12.74 -1.29 -31.95
CA ASP A 337 -14.18 -1.45 -31.77
C ASP A 337 -14.85 -1.91 -30.46
N ALA A 338 -15.91 -1.15 -30.19
CA ALA A 338 -16.86 -1.24 -29.10
C ALA A 338 -17.73 -2.51 -29.17
N THR A 339 -18.08 -3.07 -28.01
CA THR A 339 -19.41 -3.66 -27.81
C THR A 339 -19.77 -3.80 -26.32
N GLU A 340 -20.90 -3.20 -25.94
CA GLU A 340 -21.67 -3.54 -24.75
C GLU A 340 -22.12 -5.00 -24.78
N HIS A 341 -22.28 -5.68 -23.63
CA HIS A 341 -23.47 -6.48 -23.30
C HIS A 341 -23.45 -7.07 -21.87
N ALA A 342 -24.44 -6.62 -21.09
CA ALA A 342 -25.38 -7.37 -20.25
C ALA A 342 -24.92 -8.49 -19.30
N PHE A 343 -25.18 -8.27 -18.00
CA PHE A 343 -25.19 -9.25 -16.92
C PHE A 343 -26.53 -10.01 -16.81
N ALA A 344 -26.49 -11.33 -16.73
CA ALA A 344 -27.43 -12.25 -16.05
C ALA A 344 -26.74 -13.62 -15.93
N THR A 345 -26.76 -14.38 -14.83
CA THR A 345 -27.91 -14.92 -14.10
C THR A 345 -27.43 -15.52 -12.76
N GLU A 346 -28.23 -15.40 -11.69
CA GLU A 346 -27.99 -15.99 -10.35
C GLU A 346 -28.29 -17.51 -10.28
N PRO A 347 -27.71 -18.25 -9.30
CA PRO A 347 -28.27 -19.51 -8.82
C PRO A 347 -28.92 -19.38 -7.43
N ALA A 348 -29.92 -20.25 -7.21
CA ALA A 348 -30.91 -20.24 -6.13
C ALA A 348 -30.37 -20.54 -4.71
N ALA A 349 -31.01 -19.92 -3.71
CA ALA A 349 -30.77 -20.13 -2.28
C ALA A 349 -31.79 -21.10 -1.63
N PRO A 350 -31.43 -21.82 -0.55
CA PRO A 350 -32.34 -22.67 0.21
C PRO A 350 -33.06 -21.90 1.34
N SER A 351 -34.22 -22.44 1.71
CA SER A 351 -35.26 -21.90 2.59
C SER A 351 -34.86 -21.74 4.07
N GLY A 352 -35.01 -20.53 4.61
CA GLY A 352 -35.00 -20.26 6.06
C GLY A 352 -35.58 -18.87 6.39
N LEU A 353 -36.56 -18.84 7.30
CA LEU A 353 -37.28 -17.72 7.96
C LEU A 353 -37.78 -16.55 7.08
N PRO A 354 -39.04 -16.10 7.24
CA PRO A 354 -39.62 -15.07 6.37
C PRO A 354 -38.87 -13.74 6.48
N LEU A 355 -38.29 -13.34 5.35
CA LEU A 355 -37.53 -12.11 5.06
C LEU A 355 -38.04 -10.80 5.72
N PRO A 356 -39.35 -10.51 5.86
CA PRO A 356 -39.78 -9.26 6.47
C PRO A 356 -39.33 -9.06 7.92
N TRP A 357 -39.13 -10.12 8.71
CA TRP A 357 -38.79 -9.98 10.13
C TRP A 357 -37.30 -9.70 10.38
N LEU A 358 -36.41 -10.19 9.51
CA LEU A 358 -34.97 -9.88 9.58
C LEU A 358 -34.71 -8.41 9.19
N VAL A 359 -35.43 -7.91 8.17
CA VAL A 359 -35.31 -6.51 7.72
C VAL A 359 -35.83 -5.55 8.78
N VAL A 360 -36.95 -5.87 9.45
CA VAL A 360 -37.49 -5.04 10.54
C VAL A 360 -36.55 -5.02 11.75
N GLY A 361 -35.95 -6.15 12.12
CA GLY A 361 -34.97 -6.21 13.21
C GLY A 361 -33.71 -5.39 12.90
N LEU A 362 -33.22 -5.46 11.66
CA LEU A 362 -32.04 -4.71 11.22
C LEU A 362 -32.32 -3.19 11.22
N LEU A 363 -33.47 -2.77 10.68
CA LEU A 363 -33.88 -1.36 10.65
C LEU A 363 -34.07 -0.78 12.05
N ALA A 364 -34.65 -1.55 12.98
CA ALA A 364 -34.80 -1.12 14.37
C ALA A 364 -33.43 -0.93 15.04
N SER A 365 -32.46 -1.82 14.79
CA SER A 365 -31.12 -1.70 15.36
C SER A 365 -30.34 -0.49 14.82
N VAL A 366 -30.47 -0.20 13.52
CA VAL A 366 -29.86 0.97 12.87
C VAL A 366 -30.48 2.26 13.40
N LEU A 367 -31.80 2.32 13.55
CA LEU A 367 -32.48 3.49 14.11
C LEU A 367 -32.11 3.74 15.57
N SER A 368 -31.97 2.68 16.38
CA SER A 368 -31.48 2.83 17.76
C SER A 368 -30.03 3.30 17.81
N ALA A 369 -29.15 2.79 16.95
CA ALA A 369 -27.76 3.24 16.88
C ALA A 369 -27.65 4.72 16.46
N LEU A 370 -28.46 5.15 15.49
CA LEU A 370 -28.53 6.54 15.05
C LEU A 370 -29.12 7.46 16.13
N ALA A 371 -30.15 7.02 16.86
CA ALA A 371 -30.72 7.79 17.96
C ALA A 371 -29.72 7.97 19.12
N ILE A 372 -28.94 6.92 19.43
CA ILE A 372 -27.87 6.98 20.43
C ILE A 372 -26.77 7.94 19.96
N ALA A 373 -26.30 7.82 18.71
CA ALA A 373 -25.31 8.74 18.14
C ALA A 373 -25.79 10.20 18.18
N TYR A 374 -27.04 10.45 17.82
CA TYR A 374 -27.66 11.79 17.85
C TYR A 374 -27.74 12.37 19.27
N LEU A 375 -28.05 11.54 20.28
CA LEU A 375 -28.08 11.97 21.67
C LEU A 375 -26.68 12.27 22.23
N PHE A 376 -25.64 11.57 21.76
CA PHE A 376 -24.25 11.82 22.18
C PHE A 376 -23.60 13.01 21.45
N THR A 377 -24.11 13.45 20.31
CA THR A 377 -23.63 14.64 19.59
C THR A 377 -24.27 15.96 20.07
N ARG A 378 -25.13 15.93 21.09
CA ARG A 378 -25.91 17.10 21.53
C ARG A 378 -25.21 17.94 22.62
N ASP A 379 -24.04 17.55 23.10
CA ASP A 379 -23.19 18.43 23.89
C ASP A 379 -22.50 19.42 22.94
N ALA A 380 -23.13 20.59 22.81
CA ALA A 380 -22.72 21.68 21.95
C ALA A 380 -21.30 22.15 22.30
N ALA A 381 -20.34 21.73 21.49
CA ALA A 381 -19.09 22.46 21.32
C ALA A 381 -19.41 23.89 20.83
N PRO A 382 -18.66 24.92 21.26
CA PRO A 382 -18.84 26.27 20.75
C PRO A 382 -18.72 26.25 19.22
N ALA A 383 -19.64 26.94 18.54
CA ALA A 383 -19.68 27.00 17.08
C ALA A 383 -18.31 27.49 16.57
N GLU A 384 -17.55 26.59 15.95
CA GLU A 384 -16.32 26.96 15.25
C GLU A 384 -16.69 27.93 14.13
N ARG A 385 -15.98 29.05 14.07
CA ARG A 385 -16.19 30.03 13.00
C ARG A 385 -15.88 29.35 11.66
N PRO A 386 -16.74 29.54 10.64
CA PRO A 386 -16.51 28.96 9.33
C PRO A 386 -15.20 29.48 8.75
N HIS A 387 -14.31 28.55 8.41
CA HIS A 387 -13.00 28.85 7.83
C HIS A 387 -13.01 28.46 6.37
N ILE A 388 -12.69 29.40 5.47
CA ILE A 388 -12.71 29.14 4.04
C ILE A 388 -11.36 29.40 3.40
N SER A 389 -10.96 28.52 2.48
CA SER A 389 -9.83 28.75 1.59
C SER A 389 -10.26 28.62 0.14
N VAL A 390 -10.04 29.70 -0.63
CA VAL A 390 -10.37 29.78 -2.06
C VAL A 390 -9.07 29.91 -2.84
N ILE A 391 -8.83 28.98 -3.76
CA ILE A 391 -7.70 29.03 -4.69
C ILE A 391 -8.28 29.19 -6.10
N ALA A 392 -7.96 30.29 -6.76
CA ALA A 392 -8.44 30.58 -8.10
C ALA A 392 -7.37 30.32 -9.17
N GLN A 393 -7.80 29.91 -10.35
CA GLN A 393 -7.00 29.86 -11.56
C GLN A 393 -7.69 30.69 -12.66
N PRO A 394 -7.06 31.76 -13.18
CA PRO A 394 -5.69 32.22 -12.90
C PRO A 394 -5.50 32.76 -11.46
N ALA A 395 -4.26 32.67 -10.95
CA ALA A 395 -3.92 32.98 -9.56
C ALA A 395 -4.09 34.45 -9.15
N ASP A 396 -4.28 35.35 -10.14
CA ASP A 396 -4.51 36.78 -9.97
C ASP A 396 -5.98 37.19 -10.20
N ALA A 397 -6.91 36.24 -10.06
CA ALA A 397 -8.35 36.49 -10.00
C ALA A 397 -8.75 37.14 -8.67
N THR A 398 -9.73 38.04 -8.73
CA THR A 398 -10.30 38.71 -7.55
C THR A 398 -11.33 37.81 -6.91
N ILE A 399 -11.24 37.64 -5.59
CA ILE A 399 -12.17 36.84 -4.80
C ILE A 399 -12.97 37.80 -3.91
N GLU A 400 -14.29 37.73 -3.97
CA GLU A 400 -15.20 38.47 -3.09
C GLU A 400 -16.05 37.51 -2.29
N ILE A 401 -16.26 37.83 -1.00
CA ILE A 401 -17.22 37.13 -0.16
C ILE A 401 -18.25 38.12 0.35
N ASN A 402 -19.52 37.87 0.06
CA ASN A 402 -20.63 38.79 0.34
C ASN A 402 -20.38 40.20 -0.21
N GLY A 403 -19.73 40.31 -1.38
CA GLY A 403 -19.39 41.57 -2.05
C GLY A 403 -18.24 42.35 -1.38
N SER A 404 -17.51 41.74 -0.45
CA SER A 404 -16.29 42.32 0.13
C SER A 404 -15.07 41.64 -0.51
N PRO A 405 -14.14 42.41 -1.13
CA PRO A 405 -12.94 41.85 -1.74
C PRO A 405 -12.02 41.27 -0.67
N ILE A 406 -11.38 40.16 -1.00
CA ILE A 406 -10.40 39.48 -0.16
C ILE A 406 -9.05 39.51 -0.83
N ASP A 407 -8.04 39.97 -0.09
CA ASP A 407 -6.67 40.09 -0.60
C ASP A 407 -5.98 38.71 -0.69
N GLY A 408 -5.87 38.20 -1.92
CA GLY A 408 -5.08 37.04 -2.28
C GLY A 408 -5.75 35.68 -2.03
N SER A 409 -5.14 34.62 -2.57
CA SER A 409 -5.50 33.23 -2.25
C SER A 409 -5.01 32.90 -0.85
N GLY A 410 -5.90 32.48 0.04
CA GLY A 410 -5.57 32.27 1.45
C GLY A 410 -6.69 31.60 2.22
N ALA A 411 -6.55 31.57 3.53
CA ALA A 411 -7.52 30.99 4.45
C ALA A 411 -8.09 32.11 5.34
N PHE A 412 -9.41 32.23 5.39
CA PHE A 412 -10.11 33.38 5.97
C PHE A 412 -11.18 32.94 6.95
N ASP A 413 -11.22 33.60 8.11
CA ASP A 413 -12.33 33.48 9.04
C ASP A 413 -13.48 34.37 8.57
N LEU A 414 -14.64 33.78 8.38
CA LEU A 414 -15.80 34.52 7.90
C LEU A 414 -16.60 35.13 9.08
N PRO A 415 -17.14 36.34 8.92
CA PRO A 415 -18.10 36.90 9.88
C PRO A 415 -19.37 36.03 9.90
N GLU A 416 -20.07 35.95 11.03
CA GLU A 416 -21.32 35.19 11.13
C GLU A 416 -22.38 35.74 10.17
N ALA A 417 -22.88 34.89 9.27
CA ALA A 417 -23.97 35.18 8.34
C ALA A 417 -24.77 33.90 8.07
N ASP A 418 -26.05 34.04 7.71
CA ASP A 418 -26.91 32.90 7.36
C ASP A 418 -26.49 32.24 6.04
N SER A 419 -25.84 33.00 5.16
CA SER A 419 -25.30 32.53 3.89
C SER A 419 -24.10 33.36 3.44
N TYR A 420 -23.30 32.77 2.55
CA TYR A 420 -22.08 33.33 2.00
C TYR A 420 -22.10 33.19 0.48
N VAL A 421 -22.04 34.32 -0.21
CA VAL A 421 -21.91 34.39 -1.67
C VAL A 421 -20.45 34.59 -1.99
N ILE A 422 -19.85 33.67 -2.73
CA ILE A 422 -18.45 33.73 -3.14
C ILE A 422 -18.41 33.98 -4.62
N THR A 423 -17.77 35.08 -5.00
CA THR A 423 -17.57 35.47 -6.39
C THR A 423 -16.08 35.43 -6.71
N VAL A 424 -15.71 34.80 -7.82
CA VAL A 424 -14.35 34.79 -8.35
C VAL A 424 -14.38 35.36 -9.76
N GLU A 425 -13.69 36.46 -9.98
CA GLU A 425 -13.72 37.20 -11.25
C GLU A 425 -12.33 37.52 -11.78
N LYS A 426 -12.20 37.55 -13.10
CA LYS A 426 -11.01 38.01 -13.80
C LYS A 426 -11.36 38.54 -15.18
N ASP A 427 -10.78 39.69 -15.55
CA ASP A 427 -10.90 40.24 -16.90
C ASP A 427 -10.46 39.21 -17.96
N GLY A 428 -11.34 38.97 -18.94
CA GLY A 428 -11.10 37.99 -20.00
C GLY A 428 -11.56 36.57 -19.68
N PHE A 429 -12.14 36.33 -18.50
CA PHE A 429 -12.69 35.03 -18.09
C PHE A 429 -14.15 35.15 -17.66
N ALA A 430 -14.88 34.04 -17.72
CA ALA A 430 -16.26 33.99 -17.25
C ALA A 430 -16.27 33.97 -15.71
N PRO A 431 -17.06 34.82 -15.05
CA PRO A 431 -17.09 34.89 -13.59
C PRO A 431 -17.72 33.62 -13.00
N TRP A 432 -17.23 33.22 -11.82
CA TRP A 432 -17.80 32.13 -11.05
C TRP A 432 -18.47 32.67 -9.79
N ASN A 433 -19.69 32.21 -9.50
CA ASN A 433 -20.43 32.63 -8.32
C ASN A 433 -21.17 31.43 -7.71
N GLN A 434 -20.97 31.19 -6.42
CA GLN A 434 -21.70 30.18 -5.67
C GLN A 434 -22.12 30.69 -4.29
N THR A 435 -23.34 30.33 -3.90
CA THR A 435 -23.89 30.63 -2.56
C THR A 435 -23.83 29.38 -1.69
N PHE A 436 -23.38 29.56 -0.45
CA PHE A 436 -23.31 28.54 0.59
C PHE A 436 -24.14 28.98 1.79
N SER A 437 -24.86 28.06 2.41
CA SER A 437 -25.48 28.25 3.72
C SER A 437 -24.44 28.18 4.84
N ALA A 438 -24.73 28.79 5.98
CA ALA A 438 -23.86 28.69 7.17
C ALA A 438 -23.60 27.24 7.61
N ASP A 439 -24.57 26.35 7.39
CA ASP A 439 -24.46 24.93 7.74
C ASP A 439 -23.52 24.17 6.79
N GLU A 440 -23.46 24.54 5.50
CA GLU A 440 -22.53 23.97 4.52
C GLU A 440 -21.06 24.37 4.78
N LEU A 441 -20.86 25.45 5.54
CA LEU A 441 -19.55 26.00 5.89
C LEU A 441 -19.10 25.64 7.32
N ARG A 442 -19.83 24.76 8.04
CA ARG A 442 -19.38 24.27 9.35
C ARG A 442 -18.09 23.46 9.20
N GLY A 443 -16.96 24.09 9.56
CA GLY A 443 -15.61 23.52 9.47
C GLY A 443 -14.70 24.29 8.51
N GLU A 444 -13.74 23.59 7.91
CA GLU A 444 -12.83 24.16 6.91
C GLU A 444 -13.31 23.80 5.49
N LEU A 445 -13.79 24.79 4.72
CA LEU A 445 -14.12 24.61 3.31
C LEU A 445 -12.94 25.04 2.44
N ARG A 446 -12.41 24.12 1.63
CA ARG A 446 -11.38 24.43 0.61
C ARG A 446 -11.96 24.26 -0.78
N MET A 447 -11.86 25.29 -1.60
CA MET A 447 -12.36 25.27 -2.98
C MET A 447 -11.29 25.71 -3.98
N PHE A 448 -11.27 25.01 -5.10
CA PHE A 448 -10.44 25.33 -6.25
C PHE A 448 -11.36 25.77 -7.39
N VAL A 449 -11.21 27.02 -7.85
CA VAL A 449 -12.07 27.63 -8.86
C VAL A 449 -11.25 27.91 -10.11
N THR A 450 -11.56 27.25 -11.21
CA THR A 450 -10.96 27.53 -12.52
C THR A 450 -11.93 28.37 -13.34
N LEU A 451 -11.52 29.57 -13.71
CA LEU A 451 -12.31 30.42 -14.59
C LEU A 451 -12.02 30.03 -16.05
N PRO A 452 -13.03 29.71 -16.88
CA PRO A 452 -12.84 29.52 -18.30
C PRO A 452 -12.67 30.88 -19.01
N PRO A 453 -11.87 30.98 -20.09
CA PRO A 453 -11.79 32.20 -20.88
C PRO A 453 -13.15 32.58 -21.46
N ASN A 454 -13.43 33.88 -21.62
CA ASN A 454 -14.61 34.33 -22.36
C ASN A 454 -14.47 33.97 -23.85
N GLU A 455 -15.52 33.41 -24.44
CA GLU A 455 -15.61 33.13 -25.89
C GLU A 455 -15.60 34.39 -26.75
#